data_AF-A0A2H5FM83-F1
#
_entry.id   AF-A0A2H5FM83-F1
#
_cell.length_a   1.000
_cell.length_b   1.000
_cell.length_c   1.000
_cell.angle_alpha   90.00
_cell.angle_beta   90.00
_cell.angle_gamma   90.00
#
_symmetry.space_group_name_H-M   'P 1'
#
loop_
_entity.id
_entity.type
_entity.pdbx_description
1 polymer ?
#
loop_
_entity_poly.entity_id
_entity_poly.type
_entity_poly.pdbx_seq_one_letter_code
_entity_poly.pdbx_strand_id
1 'polypeptide(L)' 'MGCFTEISEPVIDIKFTLQKDAQRYLIDYILSYSELDCRSLADILGLNSIKLSQILAGKSFLDSEKAKNLFQYFIMMIGN' A
#
# COMPACT_ATOMS: atom_id res chain seq x y z
N MET A 1 -48.77 -15.17 -4.35
CA MET A 1 -48.05 -14.11 -3.62
C MET A 1 -46.63 -14.60 -3.39
N GLY A 2 -45.67 -14.08 -4.15
CA GLY A 2 -44.25 -14.38 -3.94
C GLY A 2 -43.66 -13.34 -3.00
N CYS A 3 -43.08 -13.78 -1.88
CA CYS A 3 -42.37 -12.92 -0.96
C CYS A 3 -40.99 -12.62 -1.56
N PHE A 4 -40.76 -11.38 -1.98
CA PHE A 4 -39.44 -10.90 -2.35
C PHE A 4 -38.74 -10.45 -1.07
N THR A 5 -37.76 -11.23 -0.61
CA THR A 5 -36.85 -10.79 0.44
C THR A 5 -35.78 -9.91 -0.20
N GLU A 6 -35.88 -8.60 -0.01
CA GLU A 6 -34.77 -7.68 -0.28
C GLU A 6 -33.65 -8.01 0.71
N ILE A 7 -32.57 -8.61 0.19
CA ILE A 7 -31.35 -8.85 0.94
C ILE A 7 -30.58 -7.53 0.92
N SER A 8 -30.63 -6.77 2.00
CA SER A 8 -29.79 -5.58 2.15
C SER A 8 -28.32 -6.01 2.06
N GLU A 9 -27.58 -5.42 1.11
CA GLU A 9 -26.14 -5.69 0.99
C GLU A 9 -25.46 -5.39 2.33
N PRO A 10 -24.52 -6.26 2.77
CA PRO A 10 -23.80 -6.03 4.01
C PRO A 10 -23.05 -4.70 3.88
N VAL A 11 -23.25 -3.80 4.84
CA VAL A 11 -22.37 -2.63 5.00
C VAL A 11 -21.03 -3.18 5.47
N ILE A 12 -20.14 -3.43 4.51
CA ILE A 12 -18.79 -3.88 4.80
C ILE A 12 -18.03 -2.67 5.36
N ASP A 13 -18.07 -2.50 6.67
CA ASP A 13 -17.14 -1.64 7.40
C ASP A 13 -15.75 -2.30 7.37
N ILE A 14 -15.05 -2.26 6.22
CA ILE A 14 -13.63 -2.60 6.18
C ILE A 14 -12.92 -1.54 7.01
N LYS A 15 -12.80 -1.82 8.31
CA LYS A 15 -11.76 -1.21 9.13
C LYS A 15 -10.44 -1.71 8.55
N PHE A 16 -9.83 -0.94 7.66
CA PHE A 16 -8.48 -1.19 7.18
C PHE A 16 -7.48 -1.00 8.33
N THR A 17 -7.55 -1.84 9.36
CA THR A 17 -6.56 -1.95 10.44
C THR A 17 -5.19 -2.29 9.88
N LEU A 18 -5.15 -2.87 8.68
CA LEU A 18 -3.95 -3.17 7.88
C LEU A 18 -3.36 -1.96 7.13
N GLN A 19 -3.89 -0.73 7.20
CA GLN A 19 -3.32 0.41 6.41
C GLN A 19 -1.82 0.58 6.59
N LYS A 20 -1.33 0.31 7.79
CA LYS A 20 0.07 0.42 8.20
C LYS A 20 0.92 -0.71 7.63
N ASP A 21 0.46 -1.95 7.75
CA ASP A 21 1.16 -3.11 7.19
C ASP A 21 1.03 -3.19 5.66
N ALA A 22 -0.04 -2.62 5.08
CA ALA A 22 -0.26 -2.55 3.65
C ALA A 22 0.84 -1.76 2.93
N GLN A 23 1.31 -0.65 3.53
CA GLN A 23 2.46 0.08 2.99
C GLN A 23 3.71 -0.81 2.97
N ARG A 24 3.97 -1.56 4.05
CA ARG A 24 5.10 -2.51 4.09
C ARG A 24 4.95 -3.57 2.99
N TYR A 25 3.78 -4.21 2.88
CA TYR A 25 3.57 -5.25 1.87
C TYR A 25 3.71 -4.72 0.44
N LEU A 26 3.25 -3.50 0.17
CA LEU A 26 3.45 -2.85 -1.14
C LEU A 26 4.94 -2.57 -1.42
N ILE A 27 5.68 -2.06 -0.43
CA ILE A 27 7.12 -1.82 -0.56
C ILE A 27 7.86 -3.13 -0.78
N ASP A 28 7.57 -4.17 0.02
CA ASP A 28 8.17 -5.50 -0.12
C ASP A 28 7.88 -6.10 -1.50
N TYR A 29 6.64 -5.95 -1.99
CA TYR A 29 6.27 -6.40 -3.32
C TYR A 29 7.09 -5.69 -4.41
N ILE A 30 7.14 -4.35 -4.36
CA ILE A 30 7.90 -3.55 -5.33
C ILE A 30 9.37 -3.97 -5.33
N LEU A 31 9.99 -4.11 -4.16
CA LEU A 31 11.40 -4.51 -4.05
C LEU A 31 11.66 -5.96 -4.50
N SER A 32 10.67 -6.84 -4.36
CA SER A 32 10.80 -8.25 -4.74
C SER A 32 10.61 -8.49 -6.24
N TYR A 33 9.83 -7.64 -6.91
CA TYR A 33 9.42 -7.83 -8.30
C TYR A 33 9.92 -6.74 -9.25
N SER A 34 10.77 -5.84 -8.78
CA SER A 34 11.49 -4.88 -9.62
C SER A 34 12.99 -4.98 -9.41
N GLU A 35 13.76 -4.35 -10.29
CA GLU A 35 15.21 -4.20 -10.12
C GLU A 35 15.59 -3.09 -9.12
N LEU A 36 14.60 -2.50 -8.42
CA LEU A 36 14.85 -1.45 -7.44
C LEU A 36 15.40 -2.02 -6.15
N ASP A 37 16.45 -1.37 -5.65
CA ASP A 37 16.86 -1.52 -4.25
C ASP A 37 16.12 -0.50 -3.36
N CYS A 38 16.26 -0.69 -2.03
CA CYS A 38 15.65 0.18 -1.02
C CYS A 38 16.06 1.65 -1.18
N ARG A 39 17.27 1.93 -1.69
CA ARG A 39 17.73 3.29 -1.93
C ARG A 39 17.00 3.93 -3.11
N SER A 40 16.95 3.22 -4.23
CA SER A 40 16.31 3.66 -5.47
C SER A 40 14.82 3.91 -5.25
N LEU A 41 14.13 3.04 -4.51
CA LEU A 41 12.73 3.25 -4.15
C LEU A 41 12.55 4.45 -3.21
N ALA A 42 13.46 4.65 -2.25
CA ALA A 42 13.42 5.81 -1.37
C ALA A 42 13.55 7.12 -2.15
N ASP A 43 14.46 7.17 -3.12
CA ASP A 43 14.68 8.34 -3.99
C ASP A 43 13.44 8.62 -4.87
N ILE A 44 12.81 7.59 -5.44
CA ILE A 44 11.54 7.72 -6.20
C ILE A 44 10.42 8.29 -5.32
N LEU A 45 10.33 7.82 -4.08
CA LEU A 45 9.36 8.31 -3.11
C LEU A 45 9.79 9.66 -2.48
N GLY A 46 10.95 10.21 -2.82
CA GLY A 46 11.47 11.47 -2.26
C GLY A 46 11.57 11.44 -0.74
N LEU A 47 12.10 10.34 -0.20
CA LEU A 47 12.38 10.12 1.22
C LEU A 47 13.77 9.49 1.37
N ASN A 48 14.36 9.56 2.56
CA ASN A 48 15.66 8.93 2.78
C ASN A 48 15.52 7.41 3.02
N SER A 49 16.55 6.64 2.67
CA SER A 49 16.56 5.18 2.80
C SER A 49 16.34 4.70 4.25
N ILE A 50 16.82 5.44 5.25
CA ILE A 50 16.62 5.13 6.67
C ILE A 50 15.12 5.12 7.00
N LYS A 51 14.37 6.09 6.49
CA LYS A 51 12.92 6.20 6.68
C LYS A 51 12.21 5.01 6.05
N LEU A 52 12.61 4.61 4.84
CA LEU A 52 12.05 3.43 4.17
C LEU A 52 12.33 2.15 4.97
N SER A 53 13.55 1.97 5.48
CA SER A 53 13.90 0.84 6.35
C SER A 53 13.09 0.82 7.64
N GLN A 54 12.78 1.99 8.23
CA GLN A 54 11.91 2.06 9.40
C GLN A 54 10.47 1.63 9.09
N ILE A 55 9.97 1.95 7.89
CA ILE A 55 8.64 1.53 7.43
C ILE A 55 8.60 0.02 7.22
N LEU A 56 9.63 -0.53 6.56
CA LEU A 56 9.79 -1.98 6.39
C LEU A 56 9.84 -2.71 7.74
N ALA A 57 10.50 -2.13 8.74
CA ALA A 57 10.54 -2.66 10.10
C ALA A 57 9.24 -2.44 10.91
N GLY A 58 8.19 -1.84 10.33
CA GLY A 58 6.93 -1.52 11.01
C GLY A 58 7.02 -0.42 12.07
N LYS A 59 8.14 0.32 12.10
CA LYS A 59 8.43 1.35 13.11
C LYS A 59 7.91 2.73 12.73
N SER A 60 7.59 2.95 11.45
CA SER A 60 7.02 4.21 10.97
C SER A 60 6.18 4.00 9.72
N PHE A 61 5.54 5.05 9.24
CA PHE A 61 4.64 5.00 8.07
C PHE A 61 4.90 6.21 7.17
N LEU A 62 4.52 6.07 5.89
CA LEU A 62 4.48 7.17 4.93
C LEU A 62 3.36 8.13 5.29
N ASP A 63 3.61 9.42 5.08
CA ASP A 63 2.54 10.42 5.05
C ASP A 63 1.60 10.20 3.85
N SER A 64 0.50 10.95 3.81
CA SER A 64 -0.54 10.76 2.79
C SER A 64 -0.03 10.99 1.36
N GLU A 65 0.88 11.94 1.16
CA GLU A 65 1.41 12.25 -0.16
C GLU A 65 2.32 11.11 -0.65
N LYS A 66 3.28 10.69 0.19
CA LYS A 66 4.20 9.61 -0.17
C LYS A 66 3.49 8.26 -0.30
N ALA A 67 2.44 8.00 0.49
CA ALA A 67 1.62 6.81 0.37
C ALA A 67 0.87 6.75 -0.96
N LYS A 68 0.37 7.90 -1.46
CA LYS A 68 -0.25 7.98 -2.79
C LYS A 68 0.78 7.71 -3.89
N ASN A 69 1.98 8.27 -3.78
CA ASN A 69 3.05 8.04 -4.75
C ASN A 69 3.47 6.56 -4.79
N LEU A 70 3.58 5.91 -3.63
CA LEU A 70 3.82 4.46 -3.53
C LEU A 70 2.73 3.66 -4.25
N PHE A 71 1.47 3.98 -4.00
CA PHE A 71 0.35 3.28 -4.64
C PHE A 71 0.32 3.51 -6.15
N GLN A 72 0.54 4.75 -6.62
CA GLN A 72 0.62 5.05 -8.04
C GLN A 72 1.75 4.26 -8.72
N TYR A 73 2.92 4.19 -8.09
CA TYR A 73 4.04 3.41 -8.61
C TYR A 73 3.70 1.92 -8.72
N PHE A 74 3.05 1.35 -7.70
CA PHE A 74 2.57 -0.03 -7.73
C PHE A 74 1.61 -0.28 -8.90
N ILE A 75 0.63 0.60 -9.11
CA ILE A 75 -0.32 0.48 -10.23
C ILE A 75 0.40 0.57 -11.58
N MET A 76 1.38 1.45 -11.72
CA MET A 76 2.19 1.54 -12.95
C MET A 76 3.02 0.28 -13.21
N MET A 77 3.50 -0.38 -12.16
CA MET A 77 4.25 -1.64 -12.26
C MET A 77 3.38 -2.80 -12.75
N ILE A 78 2.17 -2.95 -12.20
CA ILE A 78 1.29 -4.10 -12.54
C ILE A 78 0.41 -3.87 -13.78
N GLY A 79 0.24 -2.62 -14.19
CA GLY A 79 -0.61 -2.25 -15.32
C GLY A 79 0.10 -2.26 -16.68
N ASN A 80 1.40 -2.54 -16.69
CA ASN A 80 2.24 -2.62 -17.89
C ASN A 80 2.56 -4.09 -18.20
#